data_AF-A0A8S9PVG1-F1
#
_entry.id   AF-A0A8S9PVG1-F1
#
_cell.length_a   1.000
_cell.length_b   1.000
_cell.length_c   1.000
_cell.angle_alpha   90.00
_cell.angle_beta   90.00
_cell.angle_gamma   90.00
#
_symmetry.space_group_name_H-M   'P 1'
#
loop_
_entity.id
_entity.type
_entity.pdbx_description
1 polymer ?
#
loop_
_entity_poly.entity_id
_entity_poly.type
_entity_poly.pdbx_seq_one_letter_code
_entity_poly.pdbx_strand_id
1 'polypeptide(L)'
;MAMEVGPGIPRRCPCGAATVVLTSKTKENPGRRFYRCGVVFGENHVFKWADDAVLEEIEALAVKQSVMENELIEIKEQLLDIKKILRRLFRWLRHFLPNFEINVSYV
;
A
#
# COMPACT_ATOMS: atom_id res chain seq x y z
N MET A 1 7.97 -23.00 20.22
CA MET A 1 8.57 -21.97 19.33
C MET A 1 7.59 -20.82 19.16
N ALA A 2 8.04 -19.57 19.03
CA ALA A 2 7.14 -18.44 18.78
C ALA A 2 6.46 -18.59 17.41
N MET A 3 5.22 -18.12 17.28
CA MET A 3 4.50 -18.20 16.01
C MET A 3 5.12 -17.24 14.98
N GLU A 4 5.35 -17.73 13.77
CA GLU A 4 5.67 -16.89 12.63
C GLU A 4 4.44 -16.05 12.26
N VAL A 5 4.55 -14.74 12.44
CA VAL A 5 3.58 -13.77 11.95
C VAL A 5 3.94 -13.47 10.50
N GLY A 6 2.92 -13.27 9.64
CA GLY A 6 3.11 -12.88 8.24
C GLY A 6 4.04 -11.66 8.06
N PRO A 7 4.49 -11.41 6.82
CA PRO A 7 5.57 -10.48 6.58
C PRO A 7 5.25 -9.04 7.00
N GLY A 8 6.28 -8.27 7.35
CA GLY A 8 6.18 -6.87 7.77
C GLY A 8 5.99 -6.69 9.28
N ILE A 9 5.48 -5.52 9.65
CA ILE A 9 5.32 -5.09 11.04
C ILE A 9 4.07 -5.74 11.67
N PRO A 10 4.22 -6.62 12.68
CA PRO A 10 3.07 -7.25 13.31
C PRO A 10 2.38 -6.23 14.22
N ARG A 11 1.19 -5.74 13.83
CA ARG A 11 0.41 -4.76 14.63
C ARG A 11 -0.46 -5.39 15.71
N ARG A 12 -0.87 -6.64 15.49
CA ARG A 12 -1.71 -7.42 16.40
C ARG A 12 -1.16 -8.83 16.54
N CYS A 13 -1.36 -9.39 17.72
CA CYS A 13 -1.15 -10.78 17.99
C CYS A 13 -2.37 -11.61 17.56
N PRO A 14 -2.19 -12.87 17.13
CA PRO A 14 -3.29 -13.80 16.87
C PRO A 14 -4.33 -13.90 17.99
N CYS A 15 -3.94 -13.67 19.25
CA CYS A 15 -4.88 -13.61 20.37
C CYS A 15 -5.73 -12.32 20.43
N GLY A 16 -5.61 -11.42 19.44
CA GLY A 16 -6.32 -10.14 19.35
C GLY A 16 -5.62 -8.96 20.02
N ALA A 17 -4.68 -9.22 20.93
CA ALA A 17 -3.93 -8.17 21.64
C ALA A 17 -3.06 -7.33 20.70
N ALA A 18 -2.86 -6.06 21.03
CA ALA A 18 -1.87 -5.22 20.36
C ALA A 18 -0.46 -5.76 20.59
N THR A 19 0.43 -5.56 19.62
CA THR A 19 1.86 -5.79 19.84
C THR A 19 2.51 -4.58 20.49
N VAL A 20 3.60 -4.84 21.21
CA VAL A 20 4.43 -3.81 21.84
C VAL A 20 5.87 -3.98 21.37
N VAL A 21 6.63 -2.88 21.34
CA VAL A 21 8.04 -2.89 20.98
C VAL A 21 8.89 -2.76 22.23
N LEU A 22 9.80 -3.71 22.43
CA LEU A 22 10.75 -3.69 23.55
C LEU A 22 12.19 -3.70 23.02
N THR A 23 13.11 -3.39 23.91
CA THR A 23 14.56 -3.45 23.66
C THR A 23 15.14 -4.67 24.37
N SER A 24 15.84 -5.51 23.64
CA SER A 24 16.52 -6.68 24.18
C SER A 24 17.65 -6.27 25.12
N LYS A 25 17.71 -6.96 26.26
CA LYS A 25 18.76 -6.83 27.27
C LYS A 25 19.62 -8.10 27.36
N THR A 26 19.44 -9.03 26.42
CA THR A 26 20.22 -10.28 26.40
C THR A 26 21.66 -9.98 26.00
N LYS A 27 22.60 -10.86 26.40
CA LYS A 27 24.02 -10.69 26.04
C LYS A 27 24.25 -10.89 24.55
N GLU A 28 23.42 -11.71 23.91
CA GLU A 28 23.53 -12.11 22.52
C GLU A 28 22.97 -11.04 21.58
N ASN A 29 21.95 -10.29 22.01
CA ASN A 29 21.28 -9.26 21.21
C ASN A 29 21.08 -7.98 22.03
N PRO A 30 22.14 -7.36 22.57
CA PRO A 30 22.00 -6.18 23.42
C PRO A 30 21.50 -4.99 22.59
N GLY A 31 20.45 -4.30 23.07
CA GLY A 31 19.92 -3.09 22.43
C GLY A 31 19.05 -3.33 21.19
N ARG A 32 19.00 -4.56 20.66
CA ARG A 32 18.15 -4.88 19.49
C ARG A 32 16.67 -4.82 19.87
N ARG A 33 15.84 -4.18 19.05
CA ARG A 33 14.40 -4.04 19.33
C ARG A 33 13.60 -5.19 18.74
N PHE A 34 12.52 -5.58 19.40
CA PHE A 34 11.61 -6.63 18.92
C PHE A 34 10.15 -6.29 19.25
N TYR A 35 9.25 -6.75 18.39
CA TYR A 35 7.82 -6.80 18.61
C TYR A 35 7.45 -8.07 19.39
N ARG A 36 6.53 -7.93 20.35
CA ARG A 36 5.88 -9.09 20.98
C ARG A 36 4.41 -8.82 21.28
N CYS A 37 3.66 -9.87 21.62
CA CYS A 37 2.31 -9.71 22.17
C CYS A 37 2.34 -8.85 23.45
N GLY A 38 1.42 -7.87 23.54
CA GLY A 38 1.31 -6.96 24.68
C GLY A 38 0.79 -7.60 25.96
N VAL A 39 0.19 -8.80 25.89
CA VAL A 39 -0.42 -9.48 27.04
C VAL A 39 0.42 -10.66 27.50
N VAL A 40 0.80 -11.57 26.58
CA VAL A 40 1.44 -12.85 26.92
C VAL A 40 2.79 -12.95 26.22
N PHE A 41 3.77 -13.59 26.86
CA PHE A 41 5.00 -14.03 26.22
C PHE A 41 5.03 -15.55 26.20
N GLY A 42 5.31 -16.14 25.05
CA GLY A 42 5.39 -17.59 24.92
C GLY A 42 4.96 -18.09 23.56
N GLU A 43 4.72 -19.39 23.50
CA GLU A 43 4.30 -20.09 22.29
C GLU A 43 2.94 -19.59 21.81
N ASN A 44 2.69 -19.66 20.50
CA ASN A 44 1.49 -19.13 19.83
C ASN A 44 1.29 -17.61 19.93
N HIS A 45 2.26 -16.88 20.49
CA HIS A 45 2.26 -15.42 20.52
C HIS A 45 3.38 -14.83 19.67
N VAL A 46 3.16 -13.58 19.27
CA VAL A 46 4.09 -12.84 18.41
C VAL A 46 5.41 -12.64 19.12
N PHE A 47 6.49 -12.96 18.42
CA PHE A 47 7.83 -12.45 18.63
C PHE A 47 8.43 -12.20 17.25
N LYS A 48 8.95 -11.00 17.00
CA LYS A 48 9.65 -10.67 15.75
C LYS A 48 10.65 -9.56 15.97
N TRP A 49 11.85 -9.68 15.41
CA TRP A 49 12.82 -8.59 15.48
C TRP A 49 12.36 -7.39 14.66
N ALA A 50 12.65 -6.20 15.16
CA ALA A 50 12.09 -4.97 14.60
C ALA A 50 12.73 -4.58 13.26
N ASP A 51 14.02 -4.84 13.10
CA ASP A 51 14.76 -4.68 11.85
C ASP A 51 14.26 -5.62 10.75
N ASP A 52 14.07 -6.91 11.07
CA ASP A 52 13.50 -7.89 10.12
C ASP A 52 12.09 -7.46 9.69
N ALA A 53 11.24 -7.10 10.64
CA ALA A 53 9.88 -6.63 10.38
C ALA A 53 9.84 -5.35 9.53
N VAL A 54 10.75 -4.40 9.75
CA VAL A 54 10.84 -3.15 8.99
C VAL A 54 11.36 -3.42 7.58
N LEU A 55 12.36 -4.28 7.41
CA LEU A 55 12.89 -4.65 6.10
C LEU A 55 11.79 -5.26 5.22
N GLU A 56 11.06 -6.22 5.75
CA GLU A 56 9.95 -6.85 5.04
C GLU A 56 8.81 -5.85 4.71
N GLU A 57 8.53 -4.89 5.60
CA GLU A 57 7.54 -3.83 5.32
C GLU A 57 8.02 -2.94 4.17
N ILE A 58 9.30 -2.57 4.13
CA ILE A 58 9.90 -1.78 3.06
C ILE A 58 9.82 -2.54 1.72
N GLU A 59 10.15 -3.83 1.71
CA GLU A 59 10.06 -4.67 0.52
C GLU A 59 8.61 -4.76 0.01
N ALA A 60 7.65 -4.97 0.91
CA ALA A 60 6.23 -5.00 0.56
C ALA A 60 5.73 -3.65 0.02
N LEU A 61 6.22 -2.54 0.60
CA LEU A 61 5.92 -1.19 0.12
C LEU A 61 6.53 -0.90 -1.25
N ALA A 62 7.75 -1.38 -1.52
CA ALA A 62 8.39 -1.23 -2.83
C ALA A 62 7.61 -1.96 -3.94
N VAL A 63 7.10 -3.16 -3.65
CA VAL A 63 6.21 -3.89 -4.57
C VAL A 63 4.90 -3.13 -4.80
N LYS A 64 4.27 -2.62 -3.73
CA LYS A 64 3.04 -1.82 -3.88
C LYS A 64 3.29 -0.55 -4.68
N GLN A 65 4.44 0.10 -4.49
CA GLN A 65 4.82 1.29 -5.23
C GLN A 65 4.94 1.00 -6.72
N SER A 66 5.63 -0.08 -7.11
CA SER A 66 5.78 -0.42 -8.53
C SER A 66 4.45 -0.77 -9.19
N VAL A 67 3.55 -1.45 -8.48
CA VAL A 67 2.19 -1.73 -8.95
C VAL A 67 1.41 -0.42 -9.17
N MET A 68 1.41 0.48 -8.19
CA MET A 68 0.73 1.78 -8.34
C MET A 68 1.31 2.63 -9.47
N GLU A 69 2.63 2.59 -9.68
CA GLU A 69 3.30 3.29 -10.78
C GLU A 69 2.86 2.74 -12.14
N ASN A 70 2.73 1.42 -12.27
CA ASN A 70 2.21 0.78 -13.49
C ASN A 70 0.74 1.14 -13.75
N GLU A 71 -0.11 1.06 -12.73
CA GLU A 71 -1.53 1.45 -12.83
C GLU A 71 -1.67 2.93 -13.24
N LEU A 72 -0.81 3.81 -12.71
CA LEU A 72 -0.79 5.22 -13.09
C LEU A 72 -0.46 5.41 -14.58
N ILE A 73 0.49 4.63 -15.12
CA ILE A 73 0.85 4.66 -16.54
C ILE A 73 -0.35 4.22 -17.39
N GLU A 74 -0.99 3.11 -17.04
CA GLU A 74 -2.17 2.61 -17.75
C GLU A 74 -3.33 3.62 -17.74
N ILE A 75 -3.61 4.23 -16.58
CA ILE A 75 -4.64 5.28 -16.46
C ILE A 75 -4.30 6.48 -17.35
N LYS A 76 -3.02 6.91 -17.40
CA LYS A 76 -2.60 8.02 -18.27
C LYS A 76 -2.82 7.69 -19.75
N GLU A 77 -2.55 6.47 -20.18
CA GLU A 77 -2.81 6.02 -21.56
C GLU A 77 -4.30 6.04 -21.88
N GLN A 78 -5.14 5.51 -20.99
CA GLN A 78 -6.59 5.55 -21.13
C GLN A 78 -7.12 6.99 -21.23
N LEU A 79 -6.62 7.92 -20.40
CA LEU A 79 -6.97 9.33 -20.46
C LEU A 79 -6.60 9.97 -21.80
N LEU A 80 -5.43 9.63 -22.36
CA LEU A 80 -5.01 10.12 -23.68
C LEU A 80 -5.94 9.62 -24.79
N ASP A 81 -6.39 8.37 -24.70
CA ASP A 81 -7.31 7.80 -25.69
C ASP A 81 -8.71 8.38 -25.59
N ILE A 82 -9.23 8.56 -24.38
CA ILE A 82 -10.49 9.31 -24.15
C ILE A 82 -10.37 10.72 -24.72
N LYS A 83 -9.26 11.42 -24.47
CA LYS A 83 -9.01 12.76 -25.03
C LYS A 83 -8.96 12.77 -26.56
N LYS A 84 -8.43 11.71 -27.20
CA LYS A 84 -8.48 11.56 -28.67
C LYS A 84 -9.91 11.36 -29.17
N ILE A 85 -10.69 10.52 -28.50
CA ILE A 85 -12.09 10.25 -28.85
C ILE A 85 -12.92 11.54 -28.73
N LEU A 86 -12.79 12.26 -27.61
CA LEU A 86 -13.47 13.54 -27.40
C LEU A 86 -13.14 14.53 -28.51
N ARG A 87 -11.86 14.67 -28.88
CA ARG A 87 -11.46 15.55 -30.00
C ARG A 87 -12.11 15.17 -31.33
N ARG A 88 -12.22 13.86 -31.62
CA ARG A 88 -12.91 13.37 -32.83
C ARG A 88 -14.40 13.68 -32.78
N LEU A 89 -15.05 13.44 -31.63
CA LEU A 89 -16.46 13.73 -31.42
C LEU A 89 -16.76 15.23 -31.57
N PHE A 90 -15.97 16.11 -30.93
CA PHE A 90 -16.12 17.56 -31.08
C PHE A 90 -15.98 18.02 -32.54
N ARG A 91 -15.03 17.44 -33.29
CA ARG A 91 -14.87 17.74 -34.71
C ARG A 91 -16.10 17.30 -35.51
N TRP A 92 -16.62 16.11 -35.24
CA TRP A 92 -17.83 15.58 -35.88
C TRP A 92 -19.05 16.46 -35.58
N LEU A 93 -19.28 16.80 -34.31
CA LEU A 93 -20.40 17.65 -33.89
C LEU A 93 -20.35 19.02 -34.58
N ARG A 94 -19.17 19.66 -34.64
CA ARG A 94 -19.02 20.94 -35.34
C ARG A 94 -19.37 20.87 -36.82
N HIS A 95 -19.12 19.75 -37.48
CA HIS A 95 -19.41 19.58 -38.90
C HIS A 95 -20.90 19.31 -39.17
N PHE A 96 -21.53 18.46 -38.37
CA PHE A 96 -22.90 17.99 -38.63
C PHE A 96 -24.00 18.73 -37.84
N LEU A 97 -23.63 19.47 -36.80
CA LEU A 97 -24.55 20.26 -35.96
C LEU A 97 -23.96 21.66 -35.68
N PRO A 98 -23.83 22.52 -36.71
CA PRO A 98 -23.15 23.81 -36.58
C PRO A 98 -23.83 24.80 -35.62
N ASN A 99 -25.13 24.60 -35.30
CA ASN A 99 -25.90 25.45 -34.39
C ASN A 99 -26.07 24.83 -32.98
N PHE A 100 -25.37 23.74 -32.66
CA PHE A 100 -25.46 23.10 -31.35
C PHE A 100 -24.43 23.69 -30.37
N GLU A 101 -24.90 24.47 -29.40
CA GLU A 101 -24.07 25.02 -28.32
C GLU A 101 -23.89 24.02 -27.18
N ILE A 102 -22.66 23.58 -26.93
CA ILE A 102 -22.31 22.74 -25.78
C ILE A 102 -22.00 23.68 -24.61
N ASN A 103 -22.91 23.77 -23.63
CA ASN A 103 -22.69 24.53 -22.42
C ASN A 103 -21.86 23.71 -21.42
N VAL A 104 -20.57 24.03 -21.28
CA VAL A 104 -19.62 23.29 -20.43
C VAL A 104 -19.56 23.87 -19.00
N SER A 105 -20.57 24.60 -18.54
CA SER A 105 -20.55 25.27 -17.23
C SER A 105 -20.67 24.36 -15.99
N TYR A 106 -20.82 23.05 -16.16
CA TYR A 106 -21.04 22.09 -15.07
C TYR A 106 -20.01 20.94 -15.03
N VAL A 107 -18.74 21.21 -15.36
CA VAL A 107 -17.62 20.31 -15.08
C VAL A 107 -16.52 21.07 -14.36
#